data_AF-A0A948SW94-F1
#
_entry.id   AF-A0A948SW94-F1
#
_cell.length_a   1.000
_cell.length_b   1.000
_cell.length_c   1.000
_cell.angle_alpha   90.00
_cell.angle_beta   90.00
_cell.angle_gamma   90.00
#
_symmetry.space_group_name_H-M   'P 1'
#
loop_
_entity.id
_entity.type
_entity.pdbx_description
1 polymer ?
#
loop_
_entity_poly.entity_id
_entity_poly.type
_entity_poly.pdbx_seq_one_letter_code
_entity_poly.pdbx_strand_id
1 'polypeptide(L)' 'MNSNLFIVIASQAIFYGTPLFFAALGGVFTERSGVLNLGVEGMMLAGGVTGAWA' A
#
# COMPACT_ATOMS: atom_id res chain seq x y z
N MET A 1 -3.25 22.83 -19.90
CA MET A 1 -3.65 21.60 -19.18
C MET A 1 -5.10 21.72 -18.78
N ASN A 2 -5.89 20.67 -18.97
CA ASN A 2 -7.31 20.68 -18.61
C ASN A 2 -7.45 20.46 -17.10
N SER A 3 -7.93 21.47 -16.37
CA SER A 3 -8.06 21.43 -14.90
C SER A 3 -8.89 20.24 -14.40
N ASN A 4 -9.79 19.70 -15.23
CA ASN A 4 -10.58 18.51 -14.93
C ASN A 4 -9.73 17.25 -14.73
N LEU A 5 -8.61 17.11 -15.45
CA LEU A 5 -7.72 15.95 -15.27
C LEU A 5 -7.12 15.90 -13.87
N PHE A 6 -6.74 17.05 -13.32
CA PHE A 6 -6.15 17.12 -11.99
C PHE A 6 -7.16 16.73 -10.91
N ILE A 7 -8.41 17.19 -11.05
CA ILE A 7 -9.52 16.85 -10.14
C ILE A 7 -9.81 15.35 -10.19
N VAL A 8 -9.89 14.77 -11.40
CA VAL A 8 -10.15 13.32 -11.57
C VAL A 8 -9.04 12.51 -10.91
N ILE A 9 -7.77 12.79 -11.20
CA ILE A 9 -6.64 12.05 -10.61
C ILE A 9 -6.64 12.17 -9.08
N ALA A 10 -6.85 13.36 -8.53
CA ALA A 10 -6.91 13.58 -7.08
C ALA A 10 -8.06 12.80 -6.43
N SER A 11 -9.25 12.79 -7.05
CA SER A 11 -10.40 12.02 -6.54
C SER A 11 -10.14 10.51 -6.51
N GLN A 12 -9.50 9.97 -7.56
CA GLN A 12 -9.16 8.56 -7.64
C GLN A 12 -8.05 8.19 -6.65
N ALA A 13 -7.05 9.05 -6.50
CA ALA A 13 -5.97 8.85 -5.53
C ALA A 13 -6.50 8.75 -4.10
N ILE A 14 -7.47 9.59 -3.72
CA ILE A 14 -8.10 9.52 -2.39
C ILE A 14 -8.96 8.25 -2.28
N PHE A 15 -9.76 7.94 -3.29
CA PHE A 15 -10.65 6.78 -3.29
C PHE A 15 -9.89 5.45 -3.12
N TYR A 16 -8.82 5.24 -3.89
CA TYR A 16 -7.98 4.04 -3.79
C TYR A 16 -6.95 4.12 -2.66
N GLY A 17 -6.46 5.31 -2.33
CA GLY A 17 -5.44 5.51 -1.30
C GLY A 17 -5.96 5.30 0.11
N THR A 18 -7.22 5.67 0.38
CA THR A 18 -7.84 5.54 1.72
C THR A 18 -7.87 4.10 2.24
N PRO A 19 -8.38 3.09 1.50
CA PRO A 19 -8.33 1.70 1.97
C PRO A 19 -6.89 1.17 2.11
N LEU A 20 -5.98 1.55 1.21
CA LEU A 20 -4.55 1.21 1.33
C LEU A 20 -3.93 1.78 2.61
N PHE A 21 -4.26 3.03 2.93
CA PHE A 21 -3.78 3.70 4.15
C PHE A 21 -4.25 2.97 5.41
N PHE A 22 -5.54 2.59 5.47
CA PHE A 22 -6.05 1.83 6.61
C PHE A 22 -5.43 0.43 6.70
N ALA A 23 -5.18 -0.25 5.59
CA ALA A 23 -4.49 -1.53 5.57
C ALA A 23 -3.05 -1.40 6.13
N ALA A 24 -2.30 -0.39 5.69
CA ALA A 24 -0.96 -0.13 6.20
C ALA A 24 -0.96 0.23 7.69
N LEU A 25 -1.88 1.10 8.12
CA LEU A 25 -2.04 1.48 9.53
C LEU A 25 -2.35 0.26 10.42
N GLY A 26 -3.24 -0.63 9.97
CA GLY A 26 -3.57 -1.87 10.66
C GLY A 26 -2.37 -2.81 10.78
N GLY A 27 -1.53 -2.91 9.73
CA GLY A 27 -0.27 -3.66 9.77
C GLY A 27 0.69 -3.15 10.85
N VAL A 28 0.90 -1.83 10.91
CA VAL A 28 1.76 -1.20 11.93
C VAL A 28 1.25 -1.51 13.34
N PHE A 29 -0.05 -1.39 13.60
CA PHE A 29 -0.60 -1.73 14.92
C PHE A 29 -0.44 -3.22 15.26
N THR A 30 -0.59 -4.09 14.27
CA THR A 30 -0.46 -5.54 14.41
C THR A 30 0.97 -5.89 14.84
N GLU A 31 1.98 -5.38 14.15
CA GLU A 31 3.40 -5.57 14.52
C GLU A 31 3.73 -5.01 15.92
N ARG A 32 3.20 -3.83 16.25
CA ARG A 32 3.39 -3.22 17.57
C ARG A 32 2.73 -4.00 18.70
N SER A 33 1.72 -4.82 18.39
CA SER A 33 1.08 -5.75 19.34
C SER A 33 1.85 -7.07 19.50
N GLY A 34 2.95 -7.25 18.77
CA GLY A 34 3.74 -8.49 18.76
C GLY A 34 3.14 -9.59 17.89
N VAL A 35 2.11 -9.28 17.11
CA VAL A 35 1.50 -10.20 16.13
C VAL A 35 2.06 -9.84 14.76
N LEU A 36 2.84 -10.74 14.15
CA LEU A 36 3.44 -10.53 12.83
C LEU A 36 2.67 -11.30 11.76
N ASN A 37 2.43 -10.65 10.62
CA ASN A 37 1.82 -11.29 9.46
C ASN A 37 2.89 -11.79 8.49
N LEU A 38 3.36 -13.02 8.73
CA LEU A 38 4.39 -13.68 7.91
C LEU A 38 4.03 -13.77 6.41
N GLY A 39 2.73 -13.77 6.08
CA GLY A 39 2.29 -13.73 4.69
C GLY A 39 2.63 -12.41 4.00
N VAL A 40 2.45 -11.28 4.68
CA VAL A 40 2.78 -9.94 4.15
C VAL A 40 4.29 -9.77 4.03
N GLU A 41 5.06 -10.16 5.05
CA GLU A 41 6.53 -10.18 4.99
C GLU A 41 7.04 -11.00 3.80
N GLY A 42 6.46 -12.20 3.61
CA GLY A 42 6.80 -13.08 2.50
C GLY A 42 6.51 -12.48 1.13
N MET A 43 5.35 -11.82 0.97
CA MET A 43 5.01 -11.12 -0.28
C MET A 43 5.94 -9.94 -0.56
N MET A 44 6.35 -9.19 0.47
CA MET A 44 7.32 -8.09 0.34
C MET A 44 8.69 -8.61 -0.10
N LEU A 45 9.20 -9.68 0.52
CA LEU A 45 10.47 -10.31 0.14
C LEU A 45 10.43 -10.90 -1.27
N ALA A 46 9.36 -11.62 -1.61
CA ALA A 46 9.17 -12.17 -2.96
C ALA A 46 9.10 -11.06 -4.01
N GLY A 47 8.40 -9.96 -3.73
CA GLY A 47 8.38 -8.76 -4.58
C GLY A 47 9.76 -8.14 -4.75
N GLY A 48 10.52 -8.01 -3.66
CA GLY A 48 11.89 -7.48 -3.70
C GLY A 48 12.85 -8.33 -4.53
N VAL A 49 12.77 -9.65 -4.40
CA VAL A 49 13.55 -10.58 -5.24
C VAL A 49 13.08 -10.49 -6.67
N THR A 50 11.79 -10.64 -6.97
CA THR A 50 11.33 -10.60 -8.38
C THR A 50 11.64 -9.27 -9.08
N GLY A 51 11.51 -8.14 -8.39
CA GLY A 51 11.83 -6.82 -8.94
C GLY A 51 13.32 -6.54 -9.11
N ALA A 52 14.20 -7.13 -8.29
CA ALA A 52 15.65 -6.97 -8.42
C ALA A 52 16.27 -7.80 -9.57
N TRP A 53 15.55 -8.81 -10.06
CA TRP A 53 16.00 -9.72 -11.12
C TRP A 53 15.32 -9.43 -12.48
N ALA A 54 14.45 -8.42 -12.52
CA ALA A 54 13.80 -7.89 -13.72
C ALA A 54 14.59 -6.70 -14.29
#